data_AF-A0A7C2HXN0-F1
#
_entry.id   AF-A0A7C2HXN0-F1
#
_cell.length_a   1.000
_cell.length_b   1.000
_cell.length_c   1.000
_cell.angle_alpha   90.00
_cell.angle_beta   90.00
_cell.angle_gamma   90.00
#
_symmetry.space_group_name_H-M   'P 1'
#
loop_
_entity.id
_entity.type
_entity.pdbx_description
1 polymer ?
#
loop_
_entity_poly.entity_id
_entity_poly.type
_entity_poly.pdbx_seq_one_letter_code
_entity_poly.pdbx_strand_id
1 'polypeptide(L)'
;MYGKLVSAAAAKGCPDWKGYRMSLKERAEKYRQSLEHKHGWEVELECGQCGYRGMPTYTGWTPKYATGFGKSPTIFAVLKCARCGSDLEAEASSKLVKMFSEVEIPHANRRILVSFMVYALAMAVVAVLVAIFAGGLWWLVPLLLLTPSCMLIPLFNKRVASIRATCECGDADYIFMGMLGRAYCFRCSNCGRLLKLRD
;
A
#
# COMPACT_ATOMS: atom_id res chain seq x y z
N MET A 1 -55.81 36.56 14.63
CA MET A 1 -54.66 36.23 15.51
C MET A 1 -54.10 34.90 15.04
N TYR A 2 -52.77 34.81 14.92
CA TYR A 2 -51.95 33.70 14.37
C TYR A 2 -52.14 33.47 12.86
N GLY A 3 -51.12 33.47 12.01
CA GLY A 3 -49.68 33.47 12.24
C GLY A 3 -49.03 32.90 10.98
N LYS A 4 -48.07 33.65 10.44
CA LYS A 4 -47.17 33.27 9.34
C LYS A 4 -46.51 31.90 9.56
N LEU A 5 -45.94 31.38 8.47
CA LEU A 5 -45.14 30.13 8.26
C LEU A 5 -46.05 29.06 7.62
N VAL A 6 -45.94 28.70 6.34
CA VAL A 6 -44.71 28.29 5.65
C VAL A 6 -44.82 28.64 4.16
N SER A 7 -44.06 29.65 3.74
CA SER A 7 -43.56 29.74 2.36
C SER A 7 -42.39 28.78 2.21
N ALA A 8 -42.21 28.26 0.99
CA ALA A 8 -40.99 27.64 0.47
C ALA A 8 -40.62 26.24 1.01
N ALA A 9 -41.36 25.22 0.59
CA ALA A 9 -40.89 23.83 0.64
C ALA A 9 -41.18 23.04 -0.66
N ALA A 10 -41.31 23.71 -1.80
CA ALA A 10 -41.53 23.07 -3.11
C ALA A 10 -40.33 23.26 -4.08
N ALA A 11 -39.11 23.36 -3.53
CA ALA A 11 -37.88 23.55 -4.32
C ALA A 11 -36.68 22.81 -3.72
N LYS A 12 -36.83 21.53 -3.38
CA LYS A 12 -35.69 20.63 -3.25
C LYS A 12 -35.92 19.45 -4.17
N GLY A 13 -35.45 19.60 -5.41
CA GLY A 13 -35.38 18.51 -6.36
C GLY A 13 -34.68 17.33 -5.70
N CYS A 14 -35.29 16.15 -5.83
CA CYS A 14 -34.65 14.89 -5.54
C CYS A 14 -33.28 14.86 -6.24
N PRO A 15 -32.18 14.49 -5.55
CA PRO A 15 -30.92 14.27 -6.25
C PRO A 15 -31.14 13.18 -7.30
N ASP A 16 -30.90 13.56 -8.55
CA ASP A 16 -30.90 12.71 -9.73
C ASP A 16 -29.89 11.58 -9.49
N TRP A 17 -30.36 10.37 -9.13
CA TRP A 17 -29.55 9.16 -9.01
C TRP A 17 -29.17 8.62 -10.40
N LYS A 18 -28.69 9.50 -11.29
CA LYS A 18 -27.93 9.07 -12.46
C LYS A 18 -26.62 8.53 -11.94
N GLY A 19 -26.57 7.21 -11.84
CA GLY A 19 -25.38 6.46 -11.49
C GLY A 19 -24.18 7.01 -12.24
N TYR A 20 -23.25 7.62 -11.50
CA TYR A 20 -21.91 7.91 -11.98
C TYR A 20 -21.22 6.59 -12.28
N ARG A 21 -21.50 6.01 -13.45
CA ARG A 21 -20.76 4.89 -13.98
C ARG A 21 -19.41 5.45 -14.41
N MET A 22 -18.48 5.56 -13.45
CA MET A 22 -17.10 5.97 -13.71
C MET A 22 -16.57 5.17 -14.90
N SER A 23 -15.96 5.89 -15.85
CA SER A 23 -15.33 5.32 -17.02
C SER A 23 -14.18 4.39 -16.62
N LEU A 24 -13.79 3.48 -17.52
CA LEU A 24 -12.67 2.57 -17.26
C LEU A 24 -11.36 3.32 -16.99
N LYS A 25 -11.16 4.47 -17.67
CA LYS A 25 -9.99 5.34 -17.48
C LYS A 25 -9.94 5.93 -16.07
N GLU A 26 -11.04 6.52 -15.61
CA GLU A 26 -11.13 7.08 -14.25
C GLU A 26 -10.94 6.02 -13.16
N ARG A 27 -11.43 4.79 -13.38
CA ARG A 27 -11.19 3.68 -12.44
C ARG A 27 -9.73 3.27 -12.41
N ALA A 28 -9.06 3.23 -13.56
CA ALA A 28 -7.65 2.89 -13.66
C ALA A 28 -6.77 3.95 -12.99
N GLU A 29 -7.08 5.24 -13.17
CA GLU A 29 -6.38 6.34 -12.51
C GLU A 29 -6.57 6.32 -11.01
N LYS A 30 -7.81 6.17 -10.52
CA LYS A 30 -8.07 6.03 -9.06
C LYS A 30 -7.38 4.81 -8.47
N TYR A 31 -7.34 3.69 -9.21
CA TYR A 31 -6.60 2.51 -8.79
C TYR A 31 -5.10 2.81 -8.70
N ARG A 32 -4.50 3.43 -9.71
CA ARG A 32 -3.08 3.81 -9.70
C ARG A 32 -2.76 4.74 -8.53
N GLN A 33 -3.55 5.78 -8.33
CA GLN A 33 -3.41 6.72 -7.21
C GLN A 33 -3.51 6.00 -5.85
N SER A 34 -4.39 5.00 -5.72
CA SER A 34 -4.50 4.23 -4.47
C SER A 34 -3.27 3.35 -4.20
N LEU A 35 -2.55 2.94 -5.24
CA LEU A 35 -1.34 2.13 -5.11
C LEU A 35 -0.09 2.98 -4.89
N GLU A 36 -0.02 4.17 -5.47
CA GLU A 36 1.12 5.08 -5.35
C GLU A 36 1.52 5.29 -3.87
N HIS A 37 2.82 5.26 -3.62
CA HIS A 37 3.40 5.50 -2.31
C HIS A 37 3.88 6.95 -2.25
N LYS A 38 3.55 7.67 -1.17
CA LYS A 38 4.19 8.93 -0.85
C LYS A 38 5.58 8.61 -0.28
N HIS A 39 6.64 9.01 -0.97
CA HIS A 39 8.02 8.77 -0.53
C HIS A 39 8.53 9.95 0.27
N GLY A 40 9.30 9.68 1.32
CA GLY A 40 9.88 10.72 2.14
C GLY A 40 10.60 10.16 3.36
N TRP A 41 11.18 11.06 4.16
CA TRP A 41 11.83 10.70 5.41
C TRP A 41 11.73 11.84 6.41
N GLU A 42 11.00 11.60 7.49
CA GLU A 42 10.72 12.59 8.54
C GLU A 42 11.20 12.08 9.90
N VAL A 43 12.39 11.50 9.92
CA VAL A 43 13.01 10.98 11.14
C VAL A 43 14.45 11.46 11.20
N GLU A 44 14.87 11.94 12.36
CA GLU A 44 16.26 12.36 12.56
C GLU A 44 17.24 11.20 12.32
N LEU A 45 18.33 11.54 11.65
CA LEU A 45 19.47 10.68 11.44
C LEU A 45 20.72 11.35 12.01
N GLU A 46 21.65 10.53 12.48
CA GLU A 46 22.98 10.94 12.87
C GLU A 46 23.94 10.54 11.76
N CYS A 47 24.70 11.49 11.24
CA CYS A 47 25.64 11.25 10.15
C CYS A 47 26.92 10.60 10.68
N GLY A 48 27.25 9.40 10.20
CA GLY A 48 28.47 8.71 10.61
C GLY A 48 29.77 9.41 10.19
N GLN A 49 29.73 10.32 9.21
CA GLN A 49 30.91 11.05 8.73
C GLN A 49 31.23 12.34 9.50
N CYS A 50 30.21 13.11 9.88
CA CYS A 50 30.41 14.43 10.51
C CYS A 50 29.77 14.57 11.90
N GLY A 51 29.11 13.52 12.41
CA GLY A 51 28.45 13.51 13.72
C GLY A 51 27.22 14.42 13.83
N TYR A 52 26.81 15.09 12.75
CA TYR A 52 25.62 15.93 12.75
C TYR A 52 24.37 15.07 12.93
N ARG A 53 23.55 15.41 13.92
CA ARG A 53 22.24 14.81 14.17
C ARG A 53 21.15 15.81 13.85
N GLY A 54 20.23 15.42 12.96
CA GLY A 54 19.10 16.25 12.59
C GLY A 54 18.27 15.62 11.46
N MET A 55 17.35 16.39 10.91
CA MET A 55 16.58 15.96 9.74
C MET A 55 17.48 15.88 8.50
N PRO A 56 17.51 14.75 7.78
CA PRO A 56 18.23 14.63 6.52
C PRO A 56 17.53 15.42 5.41
N THR A 57 18.31 15.83 4.41
CA THR A 57 17.76 16.43 3.19
C THR A 57 17.26 15.32 2.26
N TYR A 58 15.96 15.29 2.01
CA TYR A 58 15.36 14.40 1.01
C TYR A 58 15.51 15.00 -0.39
N THR A 59 16.19 14.29 -1.29
CA THR A 59 16.45 14.77 -2.67
C THR A 59 15.66 14.02 -3.73
N GLY A 60 14.84 13.03 -3.34
CA GLY A 60 14.04 12.22 -4.24
C GLY A 60 14.02 10.76 -3.83
N TRP A 61 13.56 9.89 -4.73
CA TRP A 61 13.54 8.45 -4.51
C TRP A 61 14.09 7.71 -5.73
N THR A 62 14.61 6.51 -5.50
CA THR A 62 15.13 5.64 -6.56
C THR A 62 14.43 4.28 -6.50
N PRO A 63 14.02 3.71 -7.66
CA PRO A 63 13.52 2.34 -7.70
C PRO A 63 14.69 1.39 -7.48
N LYS A 64 14.81 0.83 -6.27
CA LYS A 64 15.79 -0.21 -5.97
C LYS A 64 15.16 -1.57 -6.18
N TYR A 65 15.54 -2.24 -7.27
CA TYR A 65 15.30 -3.67 -7.47
C TYR A 65 16.31 -4.46 -6.63
N ALA A 66 16.19 -4.39 -5.31
CA ALA A 66 17.04 -5.20 -4.44
C ALA A 66 16.68 -6.68 -4.65
N THR A 67 17.50 -7.39 -5.43
CA THR A 67 17.38 -8.82 -5.76
C THR A 67 17.70 -9.75 -4.58
N GLY A 68 18.03 -9.20 -3.41
CA GLY A 68 18.28 -9.93 -2.16
C GLY A 68 17.11 -9.81 -1.17
N PHE A 69 15.96 -10.42 -1.49
CA PHE A 69 14.82 -10.44 -0.57
C PHE A 69 15.21 -11.07 0.78
N GLY A 70 15.08 -10.31 1.88
CA GLY A 70 14.96 -10.88 3.23
C GLY A 70 16.10 -10.64 4.22
N LYS A 71 17.28 -10.12 3.83
CA LYS A 71 18.41 -9.95 4.77
C LYS A 71 18.77 -8.50 5.10
N SER A 72 18.53 -7.55 4.20
CA SER A 72 18.84 -6.14 4.43
C SER A 72 17.59 -5.25 4.32
N PRO A 73 17.46 -4.23 5.18
CA PRO A 73 16.51 -3.14 4.94
C PRO A 73 16.85 -2.45 3.61
N THR A 74 15.84 -2.04 2.86
CA THR A 74 16.01 -1.33 1.59
C THR A 74 15.37 0.05 1.70
N ILE A 75 16.18 1.10 1.58
CA ILE A 75 15.73 2.49 1.60
C ILE A 75 15.62 3.00 0.16
N PHE A 76 14.42 3.44 -0.21
CA PHE A 76 14.13 3.97 -1.54
C PHE A 76 14.32 5.50 -1.60
N ALA A 77 14.21 6.18 -0.46
CA ALA A 77 14.47 7.60 -0.34
C ALA A 77 15.97 7.90 -0.47
N VAL A 78 16.32 8.91 -1.24
CA VAL A 78 17.69 9.43 -1.33
C VAL A 78 17.85 10.49 -0.25
N LEU A 79 18.72 10.22 0.71
CA LEU A 79 18.89 11.00 1.94
C LEU A 79 20.32 11.49 2.06
N LYS A 80 20.48 12.81 2.21
CA LYS A 80 21.77 13.46 2.38
C LYS A 80 21.87 14.13 3.74
N CYS A 81 23.08 14.16 4.30
CA CYS A 81 23.35 14.94 5.50
C CYS A 81 23.18 16.43 5.19
N ALA A 82 22.37 17.15 5.98
CA ALA A 82 22.15 18.58 5.82
C ALA A 82 23.43 19.43 5.99
N ARG A 83 24.46 18.89 6.67
CA ARG A 83 25.70 19.61 6.97
C ARG A 83 26.83 19.33 5.98
N CYS A 84 27.13 18.05 5.72
CA CYS A 84 28.27 17.67 4.86
C CYS A 84 27.87 17.08 3.51
N GLY A 85 26.56 16.87 3.25
CA GLY A 85 26.07 16.34 1.97
C GLY A 85 26.36 14.85 1.73
N SER A 86 26.85 14.12 2.74
CA SER A 86 27.11 12.68 2.62
C SER A 86 25.82 11.86 2.52
N ASP A 87 25.91 10.70 1.87
CA ASP A 87 24.79 9.74 1.81
C ASP A 87 24.50 9.13 3.18
N LEU A 88 23.21 9.09 3.53
CA LEU A 88 22.72 8.57 4.82
C LEU A 88 21.94 7.25 4.68
N GLU A 89 22.17 6.49 3.61
CA GLU A 89 21.44 5.25 3.35
C GLU A 89 21.67 4.19 4.43
N ALA A 90 22.91 4.05 4.92
CA ALA A 90 23.25 3.06 5.94
C ALA A 90 22.62 3.41 7.28
N GLU A 91 22.63 4.69 7.64
CA GLU A 91 22.03 5.21 8.87
C GLU A 91 20.51 5.12 8.83
N ALA A 92 19.89 5.45 7.69
CA ALA A 92 18.46 5.26 7.45
C ALA A 92 18.06 3.79 7.52
N SER A 93 18.86 2.90 6.94
CA SER A 93 18.69 1.45 7.01
C SER A 93 18.70 0.93 8.45
N SER A 94 19.70 1.32 9.23
CA SER A 94 19.81 0.97 10.65
C SER A 94 18.62 1.52 11.46
N LYS A 95 18.22 2.77 11.22
CA LYS A 95 17.08 3.41 11.88
C LYS A 95 15.75 2.70 11.53
N LEU A 96 15.56 2.31 10.27
CA LEU A 96 14.37 1.61 9.81
C LEU A 96 14.22 0.25 10.51
N VAL A 97 15.32 -0.51 10.65
CA VAL A 97 15.30 -1.77 11.41
C VAL A 97 14.87 -1.52 12.86
N LYS A 98 15.48 -0.53 13.53
CA LYS A 98 15.14 -0.18 14.92
C LYS A 98 13.68 0.20 15.11
N MET A 99 13.07 0.86 14.13
CA MET A 99 11.66 1.28 14.22
C MET A 99 10.69 0.14 13.92
N PHE A 100 11.01 -0.77 13.00
CA PHE A 100 10.05 -1.73 12.44
C PHE A 100 10.35 -3.21 12.76
N SER A 101 11.39 -3.51 13.54
CA SER A 101 11.71 -4.89 13.96
C SER A 101 10.59 -5.52 14.77
N GLU A 102 10.03 -4.76 15.72
CA GLU A 102 8.98 -5.20 16.66
C GLU A 102 7.56 -4.85 16.20
N VAL A 103 7.42 -4.05 15.13
CA VAL A 103 6.11 -3.68 14.59
C VAL A 103 5.47 -4.90 13.93
N GLU A 104 4.32 -5.30 14.45
CA GLU A 104 3.53 -6.40 13.91
C GLU A 104 2.82 -6.03 12.60
N ILE A 105 2.62 -7.04 11.76
CA ILE A 105 1.79 -6.88 10.55
C ILE A 105 0.32 -6.92 11.00
N PRO A 106 -0.51 -5.92 10.64
CA PRO A 106 -1.91 -5.88 11.05
C PRO A 106 -2.66 -7.16 10.69
N HIS A 107 -3.52 -7.63 11.60
CA HIS A 107 -4.36 -8.81 11.39
C HIS A 107 -5.20 -8.72 10.11
N ALA A 108 -5.66 -7.52 9.74
CA ALA A 108 -6.39 -7.27 8.49
C ALA A 108 -5.56 -7.67 7.26
N ASN A 109 -4.28 -7.30 7.22
CA ASN A 109 -3.38 -7.70 6.15
C ASN A 109 -3.17 -9.23 6.14
N ARG A 110 -2.90 -9.83 7.31
CA ARG A 110 -2.75 -11.29 7.41
C ARG A 110 -3.99 -12.04 6.91
N ARG A 111 -5.21 -11.55 7.21
CA ARG A 111 -6.46 -12.14 6.69
C ARG A 111 -6.56 -12.03 5.16
N ILE A 112 -6.17 -10.90 4.58
CA ILE A 112 -6.17 -10.71 3.13
C ILE A 112 -5.19 -11.71 2.47
N LEU A 113 -3.97 -11.83 2.97
CA LEU A 113 -2.98 -12.81 2.51
C LEU A 113 -3.47 -14.25 2.60
N VAL A 114 -4.02 -14.65 3.76
CA VAL A 114 -4.56 -16.01 3.95
C VAL A 114 -5.72 -16.26 2.98
N SER A 115 -6.64 -15.32 2.81
CA SER A 115 -7.75 -15.46 1.88
C SER A 115 -7.29 -15.62 0.43
N PHE A 116 -6.23 -14.91 0.04
CA PHE A 116 -5.61 -15.02 -1.27
C PHE A 116 -4.96 -16.39 -1.47
N MET A 117 -4.20 -16.88 -0.48
CA MET A 117 -3.56 -18.19 -0.52
C MET A 117 -4.58 -19.34 -0.60
N VAL A 118 -5.67 -19.26 0.18
CA VAL A 118 -6.76 -20.24 0.14
C VAL A 118 -7.43 -20.25 -1.23
N TYR A 119 -7.69 -19.07 -1.80
CA TYR A 119 -8.27 -18.98 -3.14
C TYR A 119 -7.34 -19.56 -4.21
N ALA A 120 -6.05 -19.22 -4.17
CA ALA A 120 -5.06 -19.73 -5.12
C ALA A 120 -4.97 -21.27 -5.06
N LEU A 121 -5.00 -21.84 -3.85
CA LEU A 121 -5.03 -23.29 -3.65
C LEU A 121 -6.32 -23.91 -4.21
N ALA A 122 -7.48 -23.32 -3.94
CA ALA A 122 -8.76 -23.80 -4.45
C ALA A 122 -8.78 -23.82 -5.99
N MET A 123 -8.28 -22.75 -6.63
CA MET A 123 -8.16 -22.68 -8.08
C MET A 123 -7.22 -23.73 -8.65
N ALA A 124 -6.09 -24.00 -7.97
CA ALA A 124 -5.18 -25.06 -8.37
C ALA A 124 -5.85 -26.45 -8.30
N VAL A 125 -6.60 -26.73 -7.23
CA VAL A 125 -7.35 -27.99 -7.09
C VAL A 125 -8.39 -28.14 -8.20
N VAL A 126 -9.19 -27.10 -8.46
CA VAL A 126 -10.18 -27.10 -9.55
C VAL A 126 -9.50 -27.34 -10.91
N ALA A 127 -8.37 -26.69 -11.16
CA ALA A 127 -7.62 -26.88 -12.40
C ALA A 127 -7.14 -28.32 -12.58
N VAL A 128 -6.63 -28.97 -11.51
CA VAL A 128 -6.23 -30.38 -11.55
C VAL A 128 -7.44 -31.29 -11.80
N LEU A 129 -8.57 -31.04 -11.13
CA LEU A 129 -9.79 -31.83 -11.35
C LEU A 129 -10.27 -31.71 -12.81
N VAL A 130 -10.31 -30.49 -13.37
CA VAL A 130 -10.65 -30.28 -14.78
C VAL A 130 -9.68 -31.02 -15.70
N ALA A 131 -8.38 -30.98 -15.41
CA ALA A 131 -7.37 -31.67 -16.21
C ALA A 131 -7.57 -33.20 -16.23
N ILE A 132 -8.01 -33.79 -15.11
CA ILE A 132 -8.27 -35.23 -14.97
C ILE A 132 -9.60 -35.60 -15.65
N PHE A 133 -10.69 -34.90 -15.33
CA PHE A 133 -12.03 -35.25 -15.79
C PHE A 133 -12.33 -34.88 -17.24
N ALA A 134 -11.68 -33.85 -17.78
CA ALA A 134 -11.85 -33.45 -19.17
C ALA A 134 -11.03 -34.30 -20.15
N GLY A 135 -10.41 -35.41 -19.72
CA GLY A 135 -9.82 -36.41 -20.61
C GLY A 135 -8.70 -35.87 -21.52
N GLY A 136 -7.88 -34.94 -21.04
CA GLY A 136 -6.72 -34.43 -21.80
C GLY A 136 -6.83 -33.00 -22.34
N LEU A 137 -7.88 -32.24 -21.99
CA LEU A 137 -7.94 -30.78 -22.24
C LEU A 137 -7.01 -29.97 -21.31
N TRP A 138 -5.75 -30.39 -21.15
CA TRP A 138 -4.76 -29.69 -20.33
C TRP A 138 -4.46 -28.28 -20.84
N TRP A 139 -4.73 -28.00 -22.12
CA TRP A 139 -4.61 -26.66 -22.71
C TRP A 139 -5.62 -25.64 -22.16
N LEU A 140 -6.72 -26.08 -21.51
CA LEU A 140 -7.66 -25.17 -20.83
C LEU A 140 -7.19 -24.76 -19.42
N VAL A 141 -6.27 -25.52 -18.81
CA VAL A 141 -5.78 -25.26 -17.44
C VAL A 141 -5.14 -23.88 -17.29
N PRO A 142 -4.25 -23.42 -18.20
CA PRO A 142 -3.73 -22.06 -18.14
C PRO A 142 -4.83 -21.00 -18.21
N LEU A 143 -5.84 -21.20 -19.07
CA LEU A 143 -6.96 -20.26 -19.23
C LEU A 143 -7.80 -20.15 -17.95
N LEU A 144 -8.03 -21.29 -17.29
CA LEU A 144 -8.74 -21.40 -16.01
C LEU A 144 -7.99 -20.75 -14.84
N LEU A 145 -6.66 -20.75 -14.87
CA LEU A 145 -5.83 -20.12 -13.83
C LEU A 145 -5.61 -18.62 -14.10
N LEU A 146 -5.39 -18.22 -15.37
CA LEU A 146 -5.08 -16.83 -15.74
C LEU A 146 -6.28 -15.90 -15.60
N THR A 147 -7.46 -16.30 -16.09
CA THR A 147 -8.66 -15.45 -16.09
C THR A 147 -9.06 -14.92 -14.70
N PRO A 148 -9.18 -15.76 -13.65
CA PRO A 148 -9.46 -15.25 -12.31
C PRO A 148 -8.29 -14.44 -11.74
N SER A 149 -7.04 -14.85 -12.01
CA SER A 149 -5.85 -14.16 -11.50
C SER A 149 -5.77 -12.70 -11.97
N CYS A 150 -6.15 -12.41 -13.22
CA CYS A 150 -6.20 -11.05 -13.77
C CYS A 150 -7.14 -10.11 -13.00
N MET A 151 -8.18 -10.63 -12.37
CA MET A 151 -9.10 -9.84 -11.55
C MET A 151 -8.73 -9.87 -10.06
N LEU A 152 -8.19 -10.99 -9.58
CA LEU A 152 -7.92 -11.18 -8.16
C LEU A 152 -6.69 -10.39 -7.67
N ILE A 153 -5.61 -10.35 -8.47
CA ILE A 153 -4.38 -9.66 -8.10
C ILE A 153 -4.61 -8.15 -7.89
N PRO A 154 -5.31 -7.43 -8.80
CA PRO A 154 -5.65 -6.03 -8.56
C PRO A 154 -6.54 -5.81 -7.32
N LEU A 155 -7.48 -6.73 -7.06
CA LEU A 155 -8.34 -6.65 -5.88
C LEU A 155 -7.55 -6.85 -4.59
N PHE A 156 -6.61 -7.80 -4.58
CA PHE A 156 -5.69 -8.03 -3.48
C PHE A 156 -4.85 -6.78 -3.20
N ASN A 157 -4.17 -6.25 -4.22
CA ASN A 157 -3.34 -5.04 -4.09
C ASN A 157 -4.16 -3.84 -3.59
N LYS A 158 -5.37 -3.65 -4.11
CA LYS A 158 -6.27 -2.59 -3.66
C LYS A 158 -6.68 -2.76 -2.20
N ARG A 159 -6.97 -3.99 -1.76
CA ARG A 159 -7.32 -4.26 -0.36
C ARG A 159 -6.15 -4.00 0.58
N VAL A 160 -4.94 -4.42 0.25
CA VAL A 160 -3.75 -4.12 1.05
C VAL A 160 -3.50 -2.61 1.08
N ALA A 161 -3.60 -1.94 -0.07
CA ALA A 161 -3.46 -0.49 -0.16
C ALA A 161 -4.50 0.27 0.69
N SER A 162 -5.74 -0.22 0.78
CA SER A 162 -6.78 0.41 1.59
C SER A 162 -6.47 0.47 3.08
N ILE A 163 -5.59 -0.39 3.60
CA ILE A 163 -5.14 -0.34 5.00
C ILE A 163 -4.40 0.97 5.29
N ARG A 164 -3.71 1.54 4.28
CA ARG A 164 -3.04 2.85 4.39
C ARG A 164 -4.02 4.00 4.47
N ALA A 165 -5.29 3.84 4.08
CA ALA A 165 -6.29 4.90 4.16
C ALA A 165 -6.86 5.08 5.56
N THR A 166 -6.46 4.24 6.53
CA THR A 166 -6.95 4.28 7.90
C THR A 166 -5.82 4.49 8.89
N CYS A 167 -5.89 5.58 9.64
CA CYS A 167 -5.05 5.86 10.81
C CYS A 167 -5.97 6.11 12.00
N GLU A 168 -5.61 5.61 13.19
CA GLU A 168 -6.33 5.96 14.44
C GLU A 168 -6.33 7.46 14.73
N CYS A 169 -5.38 8.20 14.16
CA CYS A 169 -5.30 9.65 14.23
C CYS A 169 -6.37 10.39 13.40
N GLY A 170 -7.20 9.68 12.63
CA GLY A 170 -8.26 10.27 11.81
C GLY A 170 -7.79 10.85 10.46
N ASP A 171 -6.51 11.20 10.33
CA ASP A 171 -5.91 11.69 9.08
C ASP A 171 -4.76 10.79 8.62
N ALA A 172 -5.06 9.91 7.67
CA ALA A 172 -4.17 8.85 7.23
C ALA A 172 -3.21 9.33 6.13
N ASP A 173 -2.11 9.95 6.54
CA ASP A 173 -1.04 10.40 5.65
C ASP A 173 0.24 9.59 5.84
N TYR A 174 0.24 8.35 5.34
CA TYR A 174 1.37 7.43 5.47
C TYR A 174 2.45 7.68 4.42
N ILE A 175 3.66 7.96 4.90
CA ILE A 175 4.89 8.07 4.12
C ILE A 175 5.60 6.73 4.09
N PHE A 176 5.95 6.26 2.91
CA PHE A 176 6.73 5.06 2.68
C PHE A 176 8.22 5.33 2.96
N MET A 177 8.75 4.61 3.94
CA MET A 177 10.13 4.76 4.41
C MET A 177 11.07 3.76 3.74
N GLY A 178 10.56 2.60 3.35
CA GLY A 178 11.35 1.54 2.73
C GLY A 178 10.78 0.15 2.99
N MET A 179 11.61 -0.87 2.77
CA MET A 179 11.25 -2.26 3.00
C MET A 179 12.13 -2.91 4.06
N LEU A 180 11.54 -3.75 4.90
CA LEU A 180 12.23 -4.67 5.79
C LEU A 180 11.89 -6.10 5.39
N GLY A 181 12.78 -6.74 4.64
CA GLY A 181 12.53 -8.06 4.05
C GLY A 181 11.44 -8.02 2.97
N ARG A 182 10.28 -8.66 3.22
CA ARG A 182 9.10 -8.63 2.33
C ARG A 182 7.98 -7.70 2.84
N ALA A 183 8.29 -6.87 3.82
CA ALA A 183 7.33 -5.95 4.39
C ALA A 183 7.66 -4.51 4.00
N TYR A 184 6.65 -3.79 3.52
CA TYR A 184 6.62 -2.36 3.29
C TYR A 184 6.42 -1.62 4.62
N CYS A 185 7.30 -0.67 4.90
CA CYS A 185 7.32 0.10 6.14
C CYS A 185 6.84 1.53 5.87
N PHE A 186 5.81 1.94 6.59
CA PHE A 186 5.20 3.26 6.50
C PHE A 186 5.15 3.95 7.86
N ARG A 187 5.23 5.28 7.84
CA ARG A 187 5.03 6.12 9.02
C ARG A 187 4.00 7.20 8.68
N CYS A 188 3.03 7.40 9.56
CA CYS A 188 2.10 8.52 9.45
C CYS A 188 2.84 9.84 9.72
N SER A 189 2.75 10.81 8.80
CA SER A 189 3.36 12.15 8.96
C SER A 189 2.77 12.90 10.16
N ASN A 190 1.45 12.81 10.33
CA ASN A 190 0.72 13.55 11.37
C ASN A 190 0.97 13.04 12.79
N CYS A 191 0.87 11.73 13.02
CA CYS A 191 0.93 11.14 14.38
C CYS A 191 2.18 10.29 14.64
N GLY A 192 3.03 10.08 13.63
CA GLY A 192 4.24 9.28 13.74
C GLY A 192 4.01 7.77 13.85
N ARG A 193 2.77 7.29 13.76
CA ARG A 193 2.45 5.86 13.90
C ARG A 193 3.08 5.03 12.79
N LEU A 194 3.63 3.88 13.17
CA LEU A 194 4.28 2.94 12.27
C LEU A 194 3.28 1.91 11.76
N LEU A 195 3.35 1.61 10.47
CA LEU A 195 2.52 0.62 9.80
C LEU A 195 3.41 -0.28 8.94
N LYS A 196 3.29 -1.60 9.14
CA LYS A 196 4.03 -2.62 8.40
C LYS A 196 3.07 -3.46 7.57
N LEU A 197 3.20 -3.42 6.26
CA LEU A 197 2.35 -4.18 5.34
C LEU A 197 3.19 -5.21 4.59
N ARG A 198 2.61 -6.38 4.35
CA ARG A 198 3.19 -7.43 3.50
C ARG A 198 2.27 -7.65 2.30
N ASP A 199 2.88 -7.80 1.13
CA ASP A 199 2.22 -8.24 -0.10
C ASP A 199 2.55 -9.72 -0.39
#